data_AF-A0A0F7M0G6-F1
#
_entry.id   AF-A0A0F7M0G6-F1
#
_cell.length_a   1.000
_cell.length_b   1.000
_cell.length_c   1.000
_cell.angle_alpha   90.00
_cell.angle_beta   90.00
_cell.angle_gamma   90.00
#
_symmetry.space_group_name_H-M   'P 1'
#
loop_
_entity.id
_entity.type
_entity.pdbx_description
1 polymer ?
#
loop_
_entity_poly.entity_id
_entity_poly.type
_entity_poly.pdbx_seq_one_letter_code
_entity_poly.pdbx_strand_id
1 'polypeptide(L)'
;MNSTLKPPRKAVTIQHAWFEWRLQEDNLHRTQVEAIMFMDPAGPTPAGLLNYLSVSQPGENIQKNRNTLSASRYSCSAAALATRQFDMDQ
;
A
#
# COMPACT_ATOMS: atom_id res chain seq x y z
N MET A 1 -0.50 -25.04 -12.66
CA MET A 1 -0.94 -25.52 -11.32
C MET A 1 -2.10 -24.62 -10.88
N ASN A 2 -3.35 -25.07 -11.03
CA ASN A 2 -4.54 -24.31 -10.63
C ASN A 2 -4.96 -24.75 -9.22
N SER A 3 -4.70 -23.93 -8.19
CA SER A 3 -5.24 -24.18 -6.86
C SER A 3 -6.67 -23.63 -6.78
N THR A 4 -7.67 -24.48 -6.96
CA THR A 4 -9.07 -24.19 -6.63
C THR A 4 -9.25 -24.21 -5.10
N LEU A 5 -8.70 -23.22 -4.42
CA LEU A 5 -8.98 -22.97 -3.01
C LEU A 5 -10.38 -22.38 -2.90
N LYS A 6 -11.32 -23.17 -2.36
CA LYS A 6 -12.67 -22.68 -2.06
C LYS A 6 -12.53 -21.55 -1.02
N PRO A 7 -13.06 -20.34 -1.28
CA PRO A 7 -12.92 -19.24 -0.35
C PRO A 7 -13.54 -19.61 1.01
N PRO A 8 -12.94 -19.18 2.13
CA PRO A 8 -13.46 -19.48 3.46
C PRO A 8 -14.89 -18.96 3.59
N ARG A 9 -15.72 -19.63 4.41
CA ARG A 9 -17.19 -19.42 4.52
C ARG A 9 -17.65 -17.97 4.80
N LYS A 10 -16.74 -17.05 5.16
CA LYS A 10 -17.02 -15.64 5.45
C LYS A 10 -16.32 -14.65 4.49
N ALA A 11 -15.66 -15.15 3.44
CA ALA A 11 -15.03 -14.31 2.44
C ALA A 11 -16.00 -14.03 1.28
N VAL A 12 -15.99 -12.77 0.82
CA VAL A 12 -16.61 -12.40 -0.45
C VAL A 12 -15.68 -12.85 -1.56
N THR A 13 -16.18 -13.67 -2.48
CA THR A 13 -15.43 -14.03 -3.69
C THR A 13 -15.36 -12.80 -4.58
N ILE A 14 -14.19 -12.49 -5.15
CA ILE A 14 -14.01 -11.39 -6.10
C ILE A 14 -13.81 -12.01 -7.48
N GLN A 15 -14.59 -11.59 -8.49
CA GLN A 15 -14.47 -12.12 -9.85
C GLN A 15 -13.31 -11.44 -10.58
N HIS A 16 -13.26 -10.12 -10.50
CA HIS A 16 -12.24 -9.31 -11.14
C HIS A 16 -11.74 -8.26 -10.15
N ALA A 17 -10.42 -8.09 -10.08
CA ALA A 17 -9.80 -7.01 -9.36
C ALA A 17 -8.57 -6.55 -10.13
N TRP A 18 -8.34 -5.25 -10.14
CA TRP A 18 -7.08 -4.69 -10.59
C TRP A 18 -6.69 -3.53 -9.67
N PHE A 19 -5.38 -3.31 -9.59
CA PHE A 19 -4.79 -2.25 -8.79
C PHE A 19 -3.66 -1.61 -9.59
N GLU A 20 -3.56 -0.29 -9.51
CA GLU A 20 -2.50 0.49 -10.13
C GLU A 20 -1.99 1.51 -9.11
N TRP A 21 -0.66 1.59 -8.99
CA TRP A 21 0.01 2.62 -8.21
C TRP A 21 0.70 3.57 -9.17
N ARG A 22 0.43 4.86 -9.05
CA ARG A 22 1.11 5.91 -9.81
C ARG A 22 1.88 6.80 -8.86
N LEU A 23 3.12 7.04 -9.23
CA LEU A 23 4.04 7.91 -8.51
C LEU A 23 4.37 9.07 -9.43
N GLN A 24 4.06 10.28 -8.99
CA GLN A 24 4.39 11.49 -9.72
C GLN A 24 5.23 12.38 -8.82
N GLU A 25 6.35 12.85 -9.35
CA GLU A 25 7.14 13.86 -8.66
C GLU A 25 6.38 15.18 -8.69
N ASP A 26 6.06 15.71 -7.51
CA ASP A 26 5.41 17.01 -7.35
C ASP A 26 6.48 18.11 -7.19
N ASN A 27 7.52 17.81 -6.40
CA ASN A 27 8.75 18.60 -6.31
C ASN A 27 9.89 17.76 -5.72
N LEU A 28 11.09 18.36 -5.60
CA LEU A 28 12.31 17.75 -5.04
C LEU A 28 12.13 17.05 -3.68
N HIS A 29 11.08 17.36 -2.92
CA HIS A 29 10.83 16.80 -1.59
C HIS A 29 9.46 16.16 -1.42
N ARG A 30 8.63 16.14 -2.48
CA ARG A 30 7.27 15.62 -2.46
C ARG A 30 7.00 14.75 -3.67
N THR A 31 6.46 13.58 -3.39
CA THR A 31 5.95 12.66 -4.39
C THR A 31 4.47 12.53 -4.15
N GLN A 32 3.68 12.82 -5.18
CA GLN A 32 2.27 12.49 -5.21
C GLN A 32 2.14 10.98 -5.46
N VAL A 33 1.33 10.33 -4.64
CA VAL A 33 1.04 8.90 -4.74
C VAL A 33 -0.45 8.75 -5.01
N GLU A 34 -0.79 8.14 -6.14
CA GLU A 34 -2.16 7.80 -6.50
C GLU A 34 -2.31 6.28 -6.50
N ALA A 35 -3.38 5.81 -5.83
CA ALA A 35 -3.75 4.40 -5.78
C ALA A 35 -5.10 4.23 -6.47
N ILE A 36 -5.12 3.56 -7.61
CA ILE A 36 -6.34 3.30 -8.37
C ILE A 36 -6.69 1.84 -8.17
N MET A 37 -7.90 1.59 -7.68
CA MET A 37 -8.34 0.25 -7.30
C MET A 37 -9.73 -0.03 -7.87
N PHE A 38 -9.91 -1.21 -8.44
CA PHE A 38 -11.19 -1.71 -8.91
C PHE A 38 -11.43 -3.11 -8.37
N MET A 39 -12.66 -3.37 -7.95
CA MET A 39 -13.08 -4.65 -7.42
C MET A 39 -14.51 -4.95 -7.85
N ASP A 40 -14.69 -6.09 -8.51
CA ASP A 40 -15.97 -6.65 -8.89
C ASP A 40 -16.28 -7.87 -8.00
N PRO A 41 -17.07 -7.69 -6.94
CA PRO A 41 -17.42 -8.78 -6.03
C PRO A 41 -18.38 -9.77 -6.72
N ALA A 42 -18.12 -11.07 -6.56
CA ALA A 42 -19.02 -12.11 -7.04
C ALA A 42 -20.26 -12.20 -6.14
N GLY A 43 -21.45 -12.14 -6.75
CA GLY A 43 -22.71 -12.42 -6.07
C GLY A 43 -23.30 -11.21 -5.32
N PRO A 44 -24.40 -11.43 -4.57
CA PRO A 44 -25.14 -10.35 -3.91
C PRO A 44 -24.35 -9.80 -2.72
N THR A 45 -23.52 -8.80 -2.98
CA THR A 45 -22.75 -8.10 -1.94
C THR A 45 -23.53 -6.86 -1.49
N PRO A 46 -23.72 -6.64 -0.18
CA PRO A 46 -24.41 -5.44 0.30
C PRO A 46 -23.70 -4.18 -0.17
N ALA A 47 -24.44 -3.23 -0.76
CA ALA A 47 -23.87 -1.96 -1.24
C ALA A 47 -23.13 -1.19 -0.14
N GLY A 48 -23.59 -1.28 1.11
CA GLY A 48 -22.90 -0.68 2.27
C GLY A 48 -21.52 -1.29 2.53
N LEU A 49 -21.35 -2.60 2.31
CA LEU A 49 -20.05 -3.25 2.43
C LEU A 49 -19.12 -2.81 1.30
N LEU A 50 -19.64 -2.68 0.07
CA LEU A 50 -18.84 -2.19 -1.06
C LEU A 50 -18.36 -0.76 -0.87
N ASN A 51 -19.25 0.12 -0.42
CA ASN A 51 -18.91 1.51 -0.12
C ASN A 51 -17.90 1.60 1.03
N TYR A 52 -18.00 0.73 2.04
CA TYR A 52 -17.00 0.67 3.10
C TYR A 52 -15.64 0.23 2.57
N LEU A 53 -15.58 -0.83 1.77
CA LEU A 53 -14.32 -1.38 1.24
C LEU A 53 -13.65 -0.44 0.23
N SER A 54 -14.43 0.26 -0.59
CA SER A 54 -13.90 1.20 -1.59
C SER A 54 -13.22 2.42 -0.97
N VAL A 55 -13.58 2.77 0.27
CA VAL A 55 -13.00 3.92 0.98
C VAL A 55 -11.93 3.50 1.99
N SER A 56 -12.18 2.45 2.78
CA SER A 56 -11.28 2.03 3.87
C SER A 56 -9.98 1.43 3.36
N GLN A 57 -10.04 0.52 2.38
CA GLN A 57 -8.85 -0.21 1.92
C GLN A 57 -7.78 0.70 1.30
N PRO A 58 -8.11 1.66 0.40
CA PRO A 58 -7.10 2.57 -0.13
C PRO A 58 -6.48 3.45 0.97
N GLY A 59 -7.31 3.96 1.90
CA GLY A 59 -6.87 4.83 2.98
C GLY A 59 -5.88 4.14 3.94
N GLU A 60 -6.20 2.92 4.37
CA GLU A 60 -5.33 2.11 5.23
C GLU A 60 -4.00 1.79 4.54
N ASN A 61 -4.03 1.45 3.24
CA ASN A 61 -2.83 1.15 2.47
C ASN A 61 -1.91 2.38 2.31
N ILE A 62 -2.48 3.56 2.04
CA ILE A 62 -1.71 4.81 1.97
C ILE A 62 -1.08 5.14 3.32
N GLN A 63 -1.82 4.96 4.42
CA GLN A 63 -1.30 5.21 5.76
C GLN A 63 -0.16 4.24 6.11
N LYS A 64 -0.29 2.95 5.76
CA LYS A 64 0.77 1.96 5.95
C LYS A 64 2.02 2.31 5.14
N ASN A 65 1.86 2.72 3.88
CA ASN A 65 2.98 3.15 3.04
C ASN A 65 3.68 4.38 3.63
N ARG A 66 2.94 5.36 4.14
CA ARG A 66 3.52 6.52 4.84
C ARG A 66 4.36 6.09 6.05
N ASN A 67 3.84 5.18 6.87
CA ASN A 67 4.55 4.67 8.03
C ASN A 67 5.84 3.95 7.63
N THR A 68 5.78 3.07 6.62
CA THR A 68 6.98 2.37 6.11
C THR A 68 8.02 3.33 5.55
N LEU A 69 7.62 4.32 4.75
CA LEU A 69 8.54 5.32 4.20
C LEU A 69 9.19 6.18 5.27
N SER A 70 8.44 6.55 6.32
CA SER A 70 9.01 7.27 7.46
C SER A 70 10.06 6.43 8.19
N ALA A 71 9.76 5.16 8.48
CA ALA A 71 10.71 4.23 9.10
C ALA A 71 11.99 4.04 8.27
N SER A 72 11.86 3.90 6.95
CA SER A 72 13.01 3.77 6.04
C SER A 72 13.86 5.05 5.94
N ARG A 73 13.26 6.25 6.05
CA ARG A 73 14.05 7.50 6.12
C ARG A 73 14.93 7.54 7.35
N TYR A 74 14.40 7.12 8.50
CA TYR A 74 15.17 7.10 9.76
C TYR A 74 16.31 6.07 9.75
N SER A 75 16.12 4.90 9.13
CA SER A 75 17.18 3.89 9.02
C SER A 75 18.30 4.34 8.07
N CYS A 76 17.96 5.00 6.95
CA CYS A 76 18.93 5.50 6.00
C CYS A 76 19.73 6.70 6.56
N SER A 77 19.08 7.60 7.32
CA SER A 77 19.81 8.71 7.97
C SER A 77 20.74 8.23 9.08
N ALA A 78 20.34 7.22 9.85
CA ALA A 78 21.19 6.62 10.88
C ALA A 78 22.42 5.93 10.28
N ALA A 79 22.24 5.19 9.18
CA ALA A 79 23.35 4.59 8.45
C ALA A 79 24.31 5.66 7.88
N ALA A 80 23.77 6.72 7.26
CA ALA A 80 24.58 7.80 6.71
C ALA A 80 25.37 8.60 7.78
N LEU A 81 24.80 8.81 8.96
CA LEU A 81 25.51 9.43 10.09
C LEU A 81 26.59 8.50 10.66
N ALA A 82 26.32 7.20 10.77
CA ALA A 82 27.31 6.23 11.25
C ALA A 82 28.51 6.11 10.31
N THR A 83 28.31 6.19 9.00
CA THR A 83 29.41 6.18 8.02
C THR A 83 30.27 7.44 8.09
N ARG A 84 29.68 8.62 8.33
CA ARG A 84 30.44 9.88 8.48
C ARG A 84 31.25 9.96 9.78
N GLN A 85 30.79 9.34 10.85
CA GLN A 85 31.52 9.33 12.12
C GLN A 85 32.83 8.54 12.00
N PHE A 86 32.83 7.43 11.25
CA PHE A 86 34.03 6.63 11.00
C PHE A 86 35.11 7.34 10.17
N ASP A 87 34.74 8.25 9.28
CA ASP A 87 35.67 9.01 8.42
C ASP A 87 36.36 10.18 9.15
N MET A 88 35.83 10.63 10.29
CA MET A 88 36.39 11.74 11.08
C MET A 88 37.32 11.29 12.23
N ASP A 89 37.35 9.99 12.52
CA ASP A 89 38.16 9.36 13.58
C ASP A 89 39.40 8.61 13.03
N GLN A 90 39.77 8.83 11.76
CA GLN A 90 41.01 8.36 11.09
C GLN A 90 41.96 9.54 10.86
#